data_AF-A0A9E1V3B2-F1
#
_entry.id   AF-A0A9E1V3B2-F1
#
_cell.length_a   1.000
_cell.length_b   1.000
_cell.length_c   1.000
_cell.angle_alpha   90.00
_cell.angle_beta   90.00
_cell.angle_gamma   90.00
#
_symmetry.space_group_name_H-M   'P 1'
#
loop_
_entity.id
_entity.type
_entity.pdbx_description
1 polymer ?
#
loop_
_entity_poly.entity_id
_entity_poly.type
_entity_poly.pdbx_seq_one_letter_code
_entity_poly.pdbx_strand_id
1 'polypeptide(L)'
;MSTFNLPDLGEGLQDAEIVSWHVSVGDNVVTDQPLVSVETDKAVVEVPAPHSGRIGKLYGEAGERVDVDAPLADIEEDERTDGGAVVGDISDDDTAAEALNAEETASKTTTTGKVKATPAVRAAASKLGVDLAIVQGSGPKGAVTKKDVERAAKVLSNAAPAEALKGVRRAMAEKMTRAHAEIVPASVYDEVDVDIWATIEGADVMVRLI
;
A
#
# COMPACT_ATOMS: atom_id res chain seq x y z
N MET A 1 11.32 -12.28 -26.19
CA MET A 1 10.42 -11.71 -25.16
C MET A 1 10.24 -12.77 -24.10
N SER A 2 10.95 -12.63 -22.99
CA SER A 2 10.73 -13.45 -21.81
C SER A 2 9.95 -12.58 -20.83
N THR A 3 8.67 -12.88 -20.63
CA THR A 3 7.86 -12.21 -19.62
C THR A 3 8.29 -12.74 -18.27
N PHE A 4 8.87 -11.88 -17.45
CA PHE A 4 9.25 -12.20 -16.10
C PHE A 4 8.06 -11.94 -15.18
N ASN A 5 7.52 -13.02 -14.63
CA ASN A 5 6.44 -12.98 -13.66
C ASN A 5 7.03 -12.81 -12.26
N LEU A 6 6.30 -12.15 -11.36
CA LEU A 6 6.71 -12.04 -9.96
C LEU A 6 6.81 -13.46 -9.35
N PRO A 7 8.01 -13.93 -8.96
CA PRO A 7 8.15 -15.25 -8.34
C PRO A 7 7.49 -15.25 -6.96
N ASP A 8 7.11 -16.43 -6.46
CA ASP A 8 6.67 -16.56 -5.07
C ASP A 8 7.84 -16.22 -4.13
N LEU A 9 7.76 -15.05 -3.48
CA LEU A 9 8.79 -14.53 -2.59
C LEU A 9 8.64 -15.05 -1.14
N GLY A 10 7.74 -16.00 -0.90
CA GLY A 10 7.71 -16.76 0.35
C GLY A 10 6.31 -17.19 0.80
N GLU A 11 6.16 -18.49 1.02
CA GLU A 11 5.10 -19.17 1.80
C GLU A 11 3.68 -18.56 1.69
N GLY A 12 3.12 -18.55 0.48
CA GLY A 12 1.66 -18.38 0.30
C GLY A 12 1.12 -16.96 0.47
N LEU A 13 1.97 -15.94 0.29
CA LEU A 13 1.53 -14.56 0.08
C LEU A 13 0.92 -14.44 -1.33
N GLN A 14 -0.26 -13.82 -1.44
CA GLN A 14 -0.99 -13.75 -2.72
C GLN A 14 -0.69 -12.48 -3.50
N ASP A 15 -0.22 -11.44 -2.81
CA ASP A 15 0.00 -10.09 -3.33
C ASP A 15 1.28 -9.46 -2.79
N ALA A 16 1.94 -8.64 -3.62
CA ALA A 16 3.09 -7.81 -3.27
C ALA A 16 2.90 -6.37 -3.76
N GLU A 17 3.43 -5.39 -3.03
CA GLU A 17 3.42 -3.97 -3.43
C GLU A 17 4.79 -3.57 -3.98
N ILE A 18 4.83 -2.95 -5.15
CA ILE A 18 6.09 -2.43 -5.72
C ILE A 18 6.51 -1.19 -4.93
N VAL A 19 7.66 -1.21 -4.26
CA VAL A 19 8.16 -0.03 -3.53
C VAL A 19 8.93 0.89 -4.47
N SER A 20 9.89 0.33 -5.20
CA SER A 20 10.77 1.09 -6.09
C SER A 20 11.36 0.20 -7.18
N TRP A 21 11.34 0.71 -8.40
CA TRP A 21 12.08 0.15 -9.53
C TRP A 21 13.54 0.63 -9.48
N HIS A 22 14.48 -0.30 -9.58
CA HIS A 22 15.92 0.01 -9.68
C HIS A 22 16.38 0.19 -11.13
N VAL A 23 15.50 -0.08 -12.09
CA VAL A 23 15.77 -0.15 -13.53
C VAL A 23 14.65 0.51 -14.33
N SER A 24 14.97 1.05 -15.51
CA SER A 24 14.01 1.76 -16.39
C SER A 24 13.79 1.04 -17.71
N VAL A 25 12.68 1.34 -18.40
CA VAL A 25 12.42 0.81 -19.74
C VAL A 25 13.58 1.15 -20.68
N GLY A 26 14.16 0.13 -21.29
CA GLY A 26 15.28 0.22 -22.21
C GLY A 26 16.66 0.12 -21.55
N ASP A 27 16.75 -0.05 -20.23
CA ASP A 27 18.01 -0.28 -19.52
C ASP A 27 18.49 -1.73 -19.70
N ASN A 28 19.81 -1.92 -19.65
CA ASN A 28 20.45 -3.22 -19.75
C ASN A 28 20.72 -3.77 -18.35
N VAL A 29 20.13 -4.91 -18.05
CA VAL A 29 20.28 -5.60 -16.77
C VAL A 29 21.14 -6.84 -16.96
N VAL A 30 21.93 -7.15 -15.92
CA VAL A 30 22.74 -8.37 -15.86
C VAL A 30 22.03 -9.41 -15.01
N THR A 31 22.25 -10.70 -15.27
CA THR A 31 21.75 -11.79 -14.42
C THR A 31 22.09 -11.55 -12.94
N ASP A 32 21.15 -11.84 -12.04
CA ASP A 32 21.24 -11.61 -10.59
C ASP A 32 21.26 -10.14 -10.13
N GLN A 33 21.11 -9.17 -11.03
CA GLN A 33 20.97 -7.75 -10.65
C GLN A 33 19.57 -7.46 -10.08
N PRO A 34 19.43 -6.69 -8.97
CA PRO A 34 18.12 -6.34 -8.42
C PRO A 34 17.34 -5.45 -9.39
N LEU A 35 16.15 -5.90 -9.80
CA LEU A 35 15.26 -5.18 -10.72
C LEU A 35 14.28 -4.28 -9.96
N VAL A 36 13.67 -4.84 -8.93
CA VAL A 36 12.59 -4.20 -8.20
C VAL A 36 12.63 -4.59 -6.73
N SER A 37 12.43 -3.61 -5.85
CA SER A 37 12.16 -3.86 -4.45
C SER A 37 10.66 -3.96 -4.27
N VAL A 38 10.18 -5.14 -3.87
CA VAL A 38 8.78 -5.36 -3.55
C VAL A 38 8.62 -5.57 -2.06
N GLU A 39 7.55 -5.03 -1.49
CA GLU A 39 7.20 -5.16 -0.10
C GLU A 39 6.03 -6.12 0.04
N THR A 40 6.26 -7.18 0.81
CA THR A 40 5.23 -8.11 1.25
C THR A 40 4.80 -7.78 2.67
N ASP A 41 3.71 -8.39 3.14
CA ASP A 41 3.18 -8.24 4.51
C ASP A 41 4.20 -8.51 5.63
N LYS A 42 5.30 -9.23 5.34
CA LYS A 42 6.33 -9.57 6.34
C LYS A 42 7.67 -8.88 6.13
N ALA A 43 8.06 -8.61 4.89
CA ALA A 43 9.38 -8.09 4.57
C ALA A 43 9.43 -7.42 3.20
N VAL A 44 10.39 -6.51 3.06
CA VAL A 44 10.84 -6.00 1.76
C VAL A 44 11.84 -7.01 1.20
N VAL A 45 11.58 -7.47 -0.03
CA VAL A 45 12.43 -8.42 -0.75
C VAL A 45 12.80 -7.83 -2.10
N GLU A 46 14.07 -7.98 -2.48
CA GLU A 46 14.55 -7.57 -3.79
C GLU A 46 14.43 -8.72 -4.77
N VAL A 47 13.82 -8.47 -5.93
CA VAL A 47 13.66 -9.48 -6.97
C VAL A 47 14.83 -9.37 -7.96
N PRO A 48 15.71 -10.38 -8.03
CA PRO A 48 16.84 -10.38 -8.98
C PRO A 48 16.37 -10.69 -10.40
N ALA A 49 17.15 -10.24 -11.39
CA ALA A 49 16.93 -10.52 -12.79
C ALA A 49 17.23 -11.99 -13.13
N PRO A 50 16.30 -12.73 -13.77
CA PRO A 50 16.51 -14.13 -14.15
C PRO A 50 17.54 -14.30 -15.28
N HIS A 51 17.69 -13.30 -16.14
CA HIS A 51 18.62 -13.31 -17.27
C HIS A 51 19.06 -11.90 -17.65
N SER A 52 20.24 -11.80 -18.26
CA SER A 52 20.74 -10.54 -18.81
C SER A 52 20.01 -10.14 -20.08
N GLY A 53 19.65 -8.87 -20.21
CA GLY A 53 18.92 -8.38 -21.37
C GLY A 53 18.47 -6.94 -21.20
N ARG A 54 17.74 -6.43 -22.19
CA ARG A 54 17.16 -5.10 -22.19
C ARG A 54 15.72 -5.16 -21.70
N ILE A 55 15.32 -4.22 -20.85
CA ILE A 55 13.94 -4.13 -20.38
C ILE A 55 13.06 -3.57 -21.50
N GLY A 56 12.17 -4.38 -22.05
CA GLY A 56 11.24 -3.96 -23.11
C GLY A 56 10.05 -3.19 -22.55
N LYS A 57 9.42 -3.70 -21.49
CA LYS A 57 8.24 -3.09 -20.88
C LYS A 57 8.15 -3.43 -19.40
N LEU A 58 7.82 -2.44 -18.57
CA LEU A 58 7.55 -2.60 -17.15
C LEU A 58 6.03 -2.58 -16.95
N TYR A 59 5.50 -3.54 -16.19
CA TYR A 59 4.10 -3.58 -15.81
C TYR A 59 3.99 -3.25 -14.31
N GLY A 60 3.27 -2.18 -13.99
CA GLY A 60 3.05 -1.70 -12.62
C GLY A 60 3.88 -0.46 -12.26
N GLU A 61 3.24 0.53 -11.66
CA GLU A 61 3.90 1.73 -11.12
C GLU A 61 4.44 1.51 -9.69
N ALA A 62 5.36 2.38 -9.25
CA ALA A 62 5.82 2.37 -7.86
C ALA A 62 4.66 2.70 -6.90
N GLY A 63 4.31 1.75 -6.05
CA GLY A 63 3.17 1.77 -5.12
C GLY A 63 1.96 0.96 -5.59
N GLU A 64 2.04 0.28 -6.74
CA GLU A 64 0.98 -0.58 -7.24
C GLU A 64 1.07 -1.99 -6.66
N ARG A 65 -0.09 -2.61 -6.45
CA ARG A 65 -0.21 -3.99 -5.96
C ARG A 65 -0.25 -4.94 -7.14
N VAL A 66 0.61 -5.94 -7.10
CA VAL A 66 0.73 -6.97 -8.13
C VAL A 66 0.57 -8.34 -7.47
N ASP A 67 -0.28 -9.19 -8.05
CA ASP A 67 -0.49 -10.55 -7.57
C ASP A 67 0.72 -11.43 -7.92
N VAL A 68 0.97 -12.47 -7.12
CA VAL A 68 1.97 -13.50 -7.46
C VAL A 68 1.59 -14.16 -8.79
N ASP A 69 2.59 -14.50 -9.61
CA ASP A 69 2.45 -14.97 -11.00
C ASP A 69 1.95 -13.93 -12.02
N ALA A 70 1.73 -12.67 -11.65
CA ALA A 70 1.43 -11.62 -12.62
C ALA A 70 2.69 -11.16 -13.39
N PRO A 71 2.57 -10.75 -14.67
CA PRO A 71 3.68 -10.27 -15.47
C PRO A 71 4.23 -8.95 -14.93
N LEU A 72 5.53 -8.92 -14.61
CA LEU A 72 6.20 -7.81 -13.94
C LEU A 72 7.03 -6.99 -14.94
N ALA A 73 7.83 -7.66 -15.78
CA ALA A 73 8.61 -7.01 -16.82
C ALA A 73 8.84 -7.94 -18.02
N ASP A 74 8.79 -7.39 -19.24
CA ASP A 74 9.27 -8.07 -20.43
C ASP A 74 10.76 -7.78 -20.59
N ILE A 75 11.59 -8.81 -20.53
CA ILE A 75 13.04 -8.71 -20.77
C ILE A 75 13.33 -9.30 -22.16
N GLU A 76 13.99 -8.51 -23.01
CA GLU A 76 14.49 -8.92 -24.32
C GLU A 76 15.96 -9.33 -24.19
N GLU A 77 16.26 -10.58 -24.53
CA GLU A 77 17.61 -11.13 -24.49
C GLU A 77 18.42 -10.57 -25.67
N ASP A 78 19.56 -9.94 -25.36
CA ASP A 78 20.42 -9.30 -26.35
C ASP A 78 21.46 -10.34 -26.84
N GLU A 79 21.07 -11.23 -27.75
CA GLU A 79 22.03 -11.97 -28.57
C GLU A 79 22.74 -10.97 -29.50
N ARG A 80 23.88 -10.45 -29.06
CA ARG A 80 24.79 -9.75 -29.98
C ARG A 80 25.39 -10.73 -30.98
N THR A 81 24.79 -10.83 -32.16
CA THR A 81 25.53 -11.02 -33.41
C THR A 81 25.09 -10.01 -34.47
N ASP A 82 26.08 -9.45 -35.16
CA ASP A 82 26.01 -8.33 -36.10
C ASP A 82 25.24 -8.60 -37.41
N GLY A 83 24.58 -7.55 -37.92
CA GLY A 83 24.64 -7.14 -39.33
C GLY A 83 23.67 -7.77 -40.35
N GLY A 84 22.70 -6.98 -40.84
CA GLY A 84 22.14 -7.19 -42.18
C GLY A 84 20.72 -6.67 -42.48
N ALA A 85 20.66 -5.60 -43.29
CA ALA A 85 19.69 -5.35 -44.37
C ALA A 85 18.19 -4.98 -44.09
N VAL A 86 17.93 -3.67 -44.19
CA VAL A 86 16.91 -2.94 -45.00
C VAL A 86 15.77 -3.70 -45.72
N VAL A 87 14.51 -3.28 -45.49
CA VAL A 87 13.55 -2.56 -46.39
C VAL A 87 12.07 -2.93 -46.11
N GLY A 88 11.23 -1.90 -45.89
CA GLY A 88 9.80 -1.81 -46.31
C GLY A 88 8.77 -2.55 -45.45
N ASP A 89 7.54 -2.09 -45.21
CA ASP A 89 6.72 -1.06 -45.84
C ASP A 89 5.55 -0.69 -44.89
N ILE A 90 4.86 0.39 -45.29
CA ILE A 90 3.93 1.28 -44.62
C ILE A 90 2.53 0.70 -44.34
N SER A 91 1.93 1.20 -43.25
CA SER A 91 0.52 1.39 -42.88
C SER A 91 -0.55 0.34 -43.18
N ASP A 92 -1.38 0.08 -42.17
CA ASP A 92 -2.82 0.34 -42.28
C ASP A 92 -3.40 0.74 -40.91
N ASP A 93 -4.14 1.84 -40.94
CA ASP A 93 -5.04 2.36 -39.90
C ASP A 93 -6.26 1.42 -39.81
N ASP A 94 -6.76 1.14 -38.61
CA ASP A 94 -8.22 1.18 -38.41
C ASP A 94 -8.62 1.53 -36.98
N THR A 95 -9.56 2.46 -36.94
CA THR A 95 -10.14 3.16 -35.80
C THR A 95 -11.21 2.37 -35.05
N ALA A 96 -11.34 2.63 -33.74
CA ALA A 96 -12.58 3.11 -33.07
C ALA A 96 -12.89 2.45 -31.70
N ALA A 97 -13.18 3.34 -30.72
CA ALA A 97 -14.26 3.26 -29.72
C ALA A 97 -14.18 2.17 -28.62
N GLU A 98 -14.53 2.39 -27.35
CA GLU A 98 -14.89 3.55 -26.54
C GLU A 98 -14.91 3.12 -25.06
N ALA A 99 -14.65 4.08 -24.18
CA ALA A 99 -14.92 4.17 -22.75
C ALA A 99 -15.75 3.08 -22.03
N LEU A 100 -15.29 2.68 -20.84
CA LEU A 100 -16.14 2.50 -19.64
C LEU A 100 -15.37 2.76 -18.32
N ASN A 101 -16.02 3.53 -17.45
CA ASN A 101 -15.82 3.89 -16.03
C ASN A 101 -14.91 2.99 -15.17
N ALA A 102 -14.04 3.53 -14.29
CA ALA A 102 -14.29 4.31 -13.06
C ALA A 102 -14.91 3.50 -11.90
N GLU A 103 -14.13 3.31 -10.83
CA GLU A 103 -14.54 3.12 -9.42
C GLU A 103 -13.25 3.10 -8.54
N GLU A 104 -12.60 4.22 -8.27
CA GLU A 104 -12.82 5.06 -7.08
C GLU A 104 -13.68 4.42 -5.97
N THR A 105 -13.07 3.56 -5.15
CA THR A 105 -13.62 3.16 -3.85
C THR A 105 -12.94 3.94 -2.72
N ALA A 106 -13.24 5.24 -2.68
CA ALA A 106 -13.16 6.00 -1.44
C ALA A 106 -14.22 5.44 -0.48
N SER A 107 -13.77 4.76 0.58
CA SER A 107 -14.62 4.28 1.67
C SER A 107 -15.29 5.47 2.36
N LYS A 108 -16.46 5.86 1.86
CA LYS A 108 -17.41 6.68 2.60
C LYS A 108 -18.00 5.80 3.70
N THR A 109 -17.46 5.93 4.90
CA THR A 109 -18.16 5.56 6.14
C THR A 109 -19.46 6.35 6.19
N THR A 110 -20.52 5.74 5.66
CA THR A 110 -21.84 6.36 5.58
C THR A 110 -22.49 6.17 6.94
N THR A 111 -22.16 7.03 7.89
CA THR A 111 -23.04 7.21 9.05
C THR A 111 -24.28 7.93 8.55
N THR A 112 -25.33 7.16 8.24
CA THR A 112 -26.66 7.66 7.90
C THR A 112 -27.36 8.24 9.15
N GLY A 113 -26.69 9.14 9.85
CA GLY A 113 -27.30 10.05 10.82
C GLY A 113 -27.57 11.37 10.11
N LYS A 114 -28.84 11.72 9.90
CA LYS A 114 -29.21 12.98 9.23
C LYS A 114 -28.64 14.16 10.02
N VAL A 115 -27.49 14.68 9.59
CA VAL A 115 -26.78 15.74 10.32
C VAL A 115 -27.67 16.98 10.38
N LYS A 116 -27.97 17.41 11.61
CA LYS A 116 -28.80 18.58 11.90
C LYS A 116 -27.95 19.84 11.74
N ALA A 117 -27.87 20.35 10.51
CA ALA A 117 -27.18 21.60 10.18
C ALA A 117 -28.09 22.51 9.34
N THR A 118 -28.00 23.82 9.56
CA THR A 118 -28.69 24.81 8.70
C THR A 118 -28.02 24.89 7.33
N PRO A 119 -28.73 25.29 6.26
CA PRO A 119 -28.16 25.37 4.90
C PRO A 119 -26.88 26.22 4.82
N ALA A 120 -26.81 27.30 5.60
CA ALA A 120 -25.63 28.16 5.69
C ALA A 120 -24.39 27.45 6.26
N VAL A 121 -24.57 26.58 7.26
CA VAL A 121 -23.48 25.79 7.85
C VAL A 121 -23.03 24.69 6.88
N ARG A 122 -23.97 24.09 6.14
CA ARG A 122 -23.65 23.10 5.10
C ARG A 122 -22.84 23.70 3.96
N ALA A 123 -23.19 24.91 3.53
CA ALA A 123 -22.42 25.66 2.53
C ALA A 123 -21.04 26.11 3.03
N ALA A 124 -20.89 26.41 4.33
CA ALA A 124 -19.59 26.74 4.93
C ALA A 124 -18.69 25.50 5.02
N ALA A 125 -19.25 24.35 5.40
CA ALA A 125 -18.53 23.09 5.48
C ALA A 125 -18.03 22.62 4.10
N SER A 126 -18.86 22.73 3.07
CA SER A 126 -18.46 22.37 1.70
C SER A 126 -17.36 23.30 1.13
N LYS A 127 -17.34 24.58 1.52
CA LYS A 127 -16.27 25.51 1.13
C LYS A 127 -14.93 25.23 1.81
N LEU A 128 -14.97 24.70 3.03
CA LEU A 128 -13.79 24.42 3.85
C LEU A 128 -13.32 22.96 3.77
N GLY A 129 -14.00 22.11 2.98
CA GLY A 129 -13.68 20.69 2.85
C GLY A 129 -13.90 19.88 4.13
N VAL A 130 -14.78 20.35 5.03
CA VAL A 130 -15.04 19.70 6.32
C VAL A 130 -16.26 18.80 6.20
N ASP A 131 -16.11 17.51 6.51
CA ASP A 131 -17.25 16.59 6.61
C ASP A 131 -18.05 16.86 7.90
N LEU A 132 -19.36 17.02 7.76
CA LEU A 132 -20.27 17.32 8.86
C LEU A 132 -20.59 16.10 9.73
N ALA A 133 -20.36 14.87 9.23
CA ALA A 133 -20.60 13.64 9.98
C ALA A 133 -19.61 13.44 11.15
N ILE A 134 -18.40 13.98 11.00
CA ILE A 134 -17.30 13.87 11.98
C ILE A 134 -17.22 15.07 12.94
N VAL A 135 -18.02 16.13 12.72
CA VAL A 135 -17.98 17.37 13.51
C VAL A 135 -18.97 17.31 14.66
N GLN A 136 -18.44 17.41 15.90
CA GLN A 136 -19.26 17.51 17.10
C GLN A 136 -20.03 18.85 17.12
N GLY A 137 -21.37 18.78 17.04
CA GLY A 137 -22.24 19.96 17.05
C GLY A 137 -22.44 20.54 18.46
N SER A 138 -22.09 21.82 18.66
CA SER A 138 -22.25 22.51 19.96
C SER A 138 -23.57 23.29 20.08
N GLY A 139 -24.44 23.25 19.08
CA GLY A 139 -25.69 24.02 19.03
C GLY A 139 -26.89 23.37 19.75
N PRO A 140 -28.03 24.08 19.86
CA PRO A 140 -29.23 23.56 20.50
C PRO A 140 -29.72 22.28 19.79
N LYS A 141 -30.01 21.23 20.57
CA LYS A 141 -30.36 19.88 20.10
C LYS A 141 -29.25 19.17 19.28
N GLY A 142 -27.98 19.50 19.54
CA GLY A 142 -26.83 18.89 18.87
C GLY A 142 -26.64 19.34 17.42
N ALA A 143 -27.14 20.54 17.07
CA ALA A 143 -26.98 21.09 15.74
C ALA A 143 -25.55 21.60 15.52
N VAL A 144 -24.99 21.36 14.34
CA VAL A 144 -23.65 21.85 13.97
C VAL A 144 -23.74 23.35 13.69
N THR A 145 -22.89 24.14 14.35
CA THR A 145 -22.84 25.60 14.17
C THR A 145 -21.68 26.02 13.26
N LYS A 146 -21.71 27.25 12.75
CA LYS A 146 -20.63 27.80 11.92
C LYS A 146 -19.27 27.77 12.65
N LYS A 147 -19.27 28.05 13.96
CA LYS A 147 -18.07 28.00 14.80
C LYS A 147 -17.47 26.59 14.89
N ASP A 148 -18.30 25.54 14.85
CA ASP A 148 -17.84 24.16 14.91
C ASP A 148 -17.15 23.75 13.62
N VAL A 149 -17.68 24.19 12.47
CA VAL A 149 -17.06 23.99 11.16
C VAL A 149 -15.74 24.76 11.06
N GLU A 150 -15.68 26.01 11.51
CA GLU A 150 -14.45 26.83 11.52
C GLU A 150 -13.37 26.22 12.43
N ARG A 151 -13.78 25.68 13.59
CA ARG A 151 -12.88 24.98 14.52
C ARG A 151 -12.34 23.70 13.91
N ALA A 152 -13.21 22.89 13.31
CA ALA A 152 -12.82 21.67 12.62
C ALA A 152 -11.87 21.96 11.45
N ALA A 153 -12.13 23.00 10.66
CA ALA A 153 -11.25 23.44 9.58
C ALA A 153 -9.87 23.85 10.10
N LYS A 154 -9.80 24.55 11.25
CA LYS A 154 -8.52 24.96 11.87
C LYS A 154 -7.73 23.76 12.41
N VAL A 155 -8.41 22.75 12.94
CA VAL A 155 -7.77 21.50 13.36
C VAL A 155 -7.25 20.74 12.13
N LEU A 156 -8.05 20.67 11.06
CA LEU A 156 -7.66 20.03 9.81
C LEU A 156 -6.46 20.73 9.15
N SER A 157 -6.41 22.07 9.20
CA SER A 157 -5.27 22.84 8.68
C SER A 157 -4.01 22.72 9.52
N ASN A 158 -4.15 22.44 10.82
CA ASN A 158 -3.03 22.24 11.74
C ASN A 158 -2.55 20.78 11.78
N ALA A 159 -3.37 19.84 11.32
CA ALA A 159 -2.98 18.46 11.18
C ALA A 159 -2.00 18.34 10.00
N ALA A 160 -0.91 17.59 10.20
CA ALA A 160 -0.05 17.18 9.10
C ALA A 160 -0.89 16.47 8.04
N PRO A 161 -0.54 16.58 6.74
CA PRO A 161 -1.27 15.88 5.69
C PRO A 161 -1.33 14.39 6.04
N ALA A 162 -2.54 13.81 5.97
CA ALA A 162 -2.75 12.41 6.25
C ALA A 162 -1.93 11.57 5.26
N GLU A 163 -0.87 10.92 5.77
CA GLU A 163 -0.09 9.97 5.00
C GLU A 163 -0.90 8.67 4.86
N ALA A 164 -1.18 8.26 3.63
CA ALA A 164 -1.79 6.96 3.38
C ALA A 164 -0.81 5.86 3.83
N LEU A 165 -1.27 4.96 4.70
CA LEU A 165 -0.48 3.79 5.08
C LEU A 165 -0.27 2.90 3.85
N LYS A 166 0.98 2.52 3.61
CA LYS A 166 1.41 1.63 2.53
C LYS A 166 2.13 0.41 3.08
N GLY A 167 2.21 -0.66 2.27
CA GLY A 167 2.96 -1.88 2.58
C GLY A 167 2.64 -2.47 3.97
N VAL A 168 3.70 -2.80 4.70
CA VAL A 168 3.68 -3.40 6.04
C VAL A 168 2.88 -2.56 7.03
N ARG A 169 2.99 -1.23 6.98
CA ARG A 169 2.26 -0.37 7.94
C ARG A 169 0.74 -0.47 7.74
N ARG A 170 0.29 -0.59 6.49
CA ARG A 170 -1.12 -0.79 6.17
C ARG A 170 -1.61 -2.16 6.62
N ALA A 171 -0.88 -3.22 6.27
CA ALA A 171 -1.25 -4.58 6.64
C ALA A 171 -1.26 -4.78 8.16
N MET A 172 -0.29 -4.20 8.86
CA MET A 172 -0.24 -4.17 10.32
C MET A 172 -1.45 -3.43 10.90
N ALA A 173 -1.77 -2.23 10.40
CA ALA A 173 -2.92 -1.48 10.90
C ALA A 173 -4.24 -2.23 10.69
N GLU A 174 -4.41 -2.89 9.54
CA GLU A 174 -5.60 -3.70 9.23
C GLU A 174 -5.73 -4.88 10.19
N LYS A 175 -4.65 -5.67 10.37
CA LYS A 175 -4.63 -6.82 11.28
C LYS A 175 -4.83 -6.42 12.74
N MET A 176 -4.18 -5.35 13.19
CA MET A 176 -4.33 -4.84 14.57
C MET A 176 -5.74 -4.32 14.82
N THR A 177 -6.33 -3.63 13.85
CA THR A 177 -7.71 -3.13 13.95
C THR A 177 -8.70 -4.30 14.01
N ARG A 178 -8.55 -5.30 13.14
CA ARG A 178 -9.39 -6.49 13.14
C ARG A 178 -9.27 -7.27 14.45
N ALA A 179 -8.05 -7.51 14.92
CA ALA A 179 -7.81 -8.20 16.19
C ALA A 179 -8.50 -7.49 17.36
N HIS A 180 -8.41 -6.16 17.43
CA HIS A 180 -9.07 -5.40 18.49
C HIS A 180 -10.60 -5.37 18.38
N ALA A 181 -11.14 -5.47 17.16
CA ALA A 181 -12.58 -5.50 16.92
C ALA A 181 -13.21 -6.88 17.19
N GLU A 182 -12.48 -7.96 16.91
CA GLU A 182 -12.98 -9.34 17.01
C GLU A 182 -12.59 -10.03 18.32
N ILE A 183 -11.47 -9.65 18.92
CA ILE A 183 -10.90 -10.31 20.11
C ILE A 183 -10.94 -9.36 21.29
N VAL A 184 -11.54 -9.81 22.39
CA VAL A 184 -11.54 -9.06 23.64
C VAL A 184 -10.12 -9.04 24.22
N PRO A 185 -9.49 -7.87 24.42
CA PRO A 185 -8.18 -7.82 25.04
C PRO A 185 -8.29 -8.19 26.52
N ALA A 186 -7.68 -9.31 26.89
CA ALA A 186 -7.49 -9.72 28.28
C ALA A 186 -5.99 -9.74 28.58
N SER A 187 -5.60 -9.18 29.73
CA SER A 187 -4.21 -9.19 30.18
C SER A 187 -4.17 -9.70 31.61
N VAL A 188 -3.30 -10.68 31.85
CA VAL A 188 -3.00 -11.20 33.19
C VAL A 188 -1.58 -10.76 33.50
N TYR A 189 -1.41 -10.20 34.68
CA TYR A 189 -0.11 -9.80 35.21
C TYR A 189 0.20 -10.72 36.38
N ASP A 190 1.46 -11.17 36.44
CA ASP A 190 1.97 -11.95 37.55
C ASP A 190 3.36 -11.42 37.93
N GLU A 191 3.72 -11.59 39.20
CA GLU A 191 5.00 -11.17 39.75
C GLU A 191 5.93 -12.38 39.84
N VAL A 192 7.14 -12.24 39.30
CA VAL A 192 8.15 -13.31 39.34
C VAL A 192 9.34 -12.84 40.15
N ASP A 193 9.67 -13.57 41.21
CA ASP A 193 10.91 -13.40 41.96
C ASP A 193 12.06 -14.10 41.21
N VAL A 194 12.98 -13.29 40.69
CA VAL A 194 14.11 -13.74 39.89
C VAL A 194 15.31 -14.17 40.74
N ASP A 195 15.34 -13.85 42.04
CA ASP A 195 16.48 -14.15 42.92
C ASP A 195 16.61 -15.65 43.20
N ILE A 196 15.48 -16.37 43.17
CA ILE A 196 15.41 -17.82 43.35
C ILE A 196 16.07 -18.57 42.16
N TRP A 197 16.09 -17.96 40.99
CA TRP A 197 16.55 -18.59 39.75
C TRP A 197 18.07 -18.88 39.78
N ALA A 198 18.86 -18.04 40.47
CA ALA A 198 20.30 -18.22 40.63
C ALA A 198 20.68 -19.37 41.60
N THR A 199 19.73 -19.88 42.38
CA THR A 199 19.96 -20.93 43.39
C THR A 199 19.71 -22.34 42.84
N ILE A 200 19.11 -22.45 41.64
CA ILE A 200 18.82 -23.72 40.99
C ILE A 200 20.02 -24.13 40.13
N GLU A 201 20.75 -25.18 40.54
CA GLU A 201 21.83 -25.75 39.72
C GLU A 201 21.32 -26.14 38.33
N GLY A 202 21.89 -25.53 37.28
CA GLY A 202 21.55 -25.80 35.87
C GLY A 202 20.53 -24.83 35.26
N ALA A 203 20.03 -23.85 36.01
CA ALA A 203 19.12 -22.84 35.49
C ALA A 203 19.91 -21.65 34.90
N ASP A 204 20.32 -21.77 33.64
CA ASP A 204 20.94 -20.68 32.90
C ASP A 204 19.87 -19.65 32.50
N VAL A 205 19.91 -18.48 33.16
CA VAL A 205 19.00 -17.34 32.93
C VAL A 205 19.17 -16.77 31.49
N MET A 206 20.19 -17.19 30.75
CA MET A 206 20.45 -16.83 29.35
C MET A 206 19.84 -17.82 28.33
N VAL A 207 19.05 -18.82 28.76
CA VAL A 207 18.27 -19.63 27.82
C VAL A 207 17.10 -18.79 27.32
N ARG A 208 17.33 -18.08 26.20
CA ARG A 208 16.27 -17.46 25.39
C ARG A 208 15.20 -18.50 25.11
N LEU A 209 13.96 -18.21 25.53
CA LEU A 209 12.77 -18.91 25.04
C LEU A 209 12.83 -19.00 23.50
N ILE A 210 12.91 -20.23 22.99
CA ILE A 210 12.57 -20.59 21.61
C ILE A 210 11.14 -21.11 21.65
#